data_AF-A0A6I5ZJW3-F1
#
_entry.id   AF-A0A6I5ZJW3-F1
#
_cell.length_a   1.000
_cell.length_b   1.000
_cell.length_c   1.000
_cell.angle_alpha   90.00
_cell.angle_beta   90.00
_cell.angle_gamma   90.00
#
_symmetry.space_group_name_H-M   'P 1'
#
loop_
_entity.id
_entity.type
_entity.pdbx_description
1 polymer ?
#
loop_
_entity_poly.entity_id
_entity_poly.type
_entity_poly.pdbx_seq_one_letter_code
_entity_poly.pdbx_strand_id
1 'polypeptide(L)'
;MTSTLDNTTAETAADLVAGFPFPFLEDRYRYSTNVEPAEQPVTTPAGQWGTAVVDIDSEYRAELDQRAVTLAADPTRHAVLPHMVPAAWDAMFTLMRELDAAYPEQMQLRSTGPDEWLWRNDILGIEQHFRYGDATTLPDEPLRYITSQVQEDIALLDQRNDQLFVDAGVVTFAADWSFGFDVGMSFLEIHGPVPRVRKEGVITRAHEFLKRLQPHQPYRRTNWTLTIDRRLDVSTEIYPEWGPDRESIQLVDDAEFGRRVHLRVEVQHLIRLPDSGAVMFLIRTYMLPLEQLATVDPWRRRAAEVLAELPEDMADYKGIIKYRDRAAQWLRDAAPTPPAPTGPGLPVWPATPPAVDTTGAAFLVVAVGDHAETAHVSRNWVAAAEAVGATRLLVLDTLTDEQDRASLHDALDEALTGTRILITGGQYDVMTALAIAREAGAVPAELSSHVVHLRDLPLYCAHCRNTFRVEGRAGGTATCPGCARDLEIHEHHSPTMGSFLASAAGGDA
;
A
#
# COMPACT_ATOMS: atom_id res chain seq x y z
N MET A 1 -35.26 7.25 -15.41
CA MET A 1 -34.42 8.29 -14.77
C MET A 1 -33.03 7.72 -14.70
N THR A 2 -32.23 8.04 -15.71
CA THR A 2 -30.86 7.60 -15.91
C THR A 2 -30.00 8.32 -14.88
N SER A 3 -29.52 7.59 -13.87
CA SER A 3 -28.59 8.12 -12.88
C SER A 3 -27.25 8.36 -13.58
N THR A 4 -26.87 9.63 -13.66
CA THR A 4 -25.52 10.08 -13.99
C THR A 4 -24.60 9.67 -12.85
N LEU A 5 -23.97 8.50 -12.97
CA LEU A 5 -22.74 8.21 -12.24
C LEU A 5 -21.69 9.15 -12.83
N ASP A 6 -21.37 10.20 -12.08
CA ASP A 6 -20.36 11.17 -12.44
C ASP A 6 -19.04 10.46 -12.68
N ASN A 7 -18.57 10.60 -13.91
CA ASN A 7 -17.28 10.20 -14.40
C ASN A 7 -16.23 11.14 -13.79
N THR A 8 -15.97 10.99 -12.48
CA THR A 8 -14.88 11.66 -11.80
C THR A 8 -13.61 10.88 -12.08
N THR A 9 -12.76 11.47 -12.91
CA THR A 9 -11.36 11.09 -13.09
C THR A 9 -10.69 11.02 -11.71
N ALA A 10 -10.49 9.81 -11.20
CA ALA A 10 -9.97 9.55 -9.88
C ALA A 10 -8.46 9.85 -9.83
N GLU A 11 -8.09 11.02 -9.32
CA GLU A 11 -6.82 11.12 -8.59
C GLU A 11 -6.97 10.21 -7.36
N THR A 12 -6.44 8.99 -7.44
CA THR A 12 -6.35 8.09 -6.29
C THR A 12 -5.53 8.81 -5.22
N ALA A 13 -6.11 8.99 -4.05
CA ALA A 13 -5.42 9.65 -2.94
C ALA A 13 -4.13 8.88 -2.61
N ALA A 14 -3.05 9.60 -2.31
CA ALA A 14 -1.70 9.03 -2.18
C ALA A 14 -1.63 7.97 -1.05
N ASP A 15 -2.48 8.08 -0.04
CA ASP A 15 -2.63 7.11 1.04
C ASP A 15 -3.15 5.75 0.54
N LEU A 16 -4.02 5.72 -0.46
CA LEU A 16 -4.57 4.47 -1.00
C LEU A 16 -3.50 3.63 -1.69
N VAL A 17 -2.52 4.25 -2.37
CA VAL A 17 -1.37 3.53 -2.94
C VAL A 17 -0.41 3.10 -1.83
N ALA A 18 -0.09 4.00 -0.89
CA ALA A 18 0.87 3.73 0.17
C ALA A 18 0.40 2.64 1.16
N GLY A 19 -0.89 2.62 1.46
CA GLY A 19 -1.55 1.65 2.35
C GLY A 19 -2.07 0.40 1.63
N PHE A 20 -1.90 0.26 0.31
CA PHE A 20 -2.48 -0.85 -0.43
C PHE A 20 -1.88 -2.21 -0.01
N PRO A 21 -2.71 -3.20 0.41
CA PRO A 21 -2.23 -4.48 0.90
C PRO A 21 -1.93 -5.47 -0.25
N PHE A 22 -0.96 -5.15 -1.10
CA PHE A 22 -0.63 -5.96 -2.28
C PHE A 22 -0.44 -7.45 -1.92
N PRO A 23 -1.25 -8.39 -2.48
CA PRO A 23 -1.45 -9.71 -1.89
C PRO A 23 -0.48 -10.78 -2.38
N PHE A 24 0.39 -10.44 -3.36
CA PHE A 24 1.26 -11.42 -4.02
C PHE A 24 2.67 -11.41 -3.43
N LEU A 25 3.03 -12.51 -2.78
CA LEU A 25 4.38 -12.73 -2.25
C LEU A 25 5.32 -13.33 -3.31
N GLU A 26 4.77 -14.15 -4.20
CA GLU A 26 5.48 -14.86 -5.28
C GLU A 26 4.83 -14.55 -6.63
N ASP A 27 5.53 -14.87 -7.71
CA ASP A 27 5.05 -14.69 -9.09
C ASP A 27 3.99 -15.75 -9.50
N ARG A 28 3.57 -16.59 -8.55
CA ARG A 28 2.54 -17.62 -8.71
C ARG A 28 1.60 -17.59 -7.51
N TYR A 29 0.31 -17.81 -7.76
CA TYR A 29 -0.69 -17.86 -6.69
C TYR A 29 -1.34 -19.24 -6.60
N ARG A 30 -1.36 -19.81 -5.39
CA ARG A 30 -2.10 -21.04 -5.05
C ARG A 30 -2.79 -20.84 -3.71
N TYR A 31 -3.87 -21.57 -3.47
CA TYR A 31 -4.51 -21.56 -2.16
C TYR A 31 -3.57 -22.13 -1.10
N SER A 32 -3.52 -21.46 0.04
CA SER A 32 -2.75 -21.88 1.20
C SER A 32 -3.47 -21.40 2.46
N THR A 33 -3.05 -21.91 3.62
CA THR A 33 -3.47 -21.35 4.91
C THR A 33 -2.61 -20.11 5.18
N ASN A 34 -2.90 -19.01 4.49
CA ASN A 34 -2.15 -17.75 4.57
C ASN A 34 -2.56 -16.88 5.77
N VAL A 35 -2.56 -17.49 6.97
CA VAL A 35 -3.00 -16.83 8.20
C VAL A 35 -1.78 -16.46 9.04
N GLU A 36 -1.74 -15.22 9.52
CA GLU A 36 -0.67 -14.66 10.36
C GLU A 36 -1.26 -13.86 11.53
N PRO A 37 -0.51 -13.64 12.64
CA PRO A 37 -0.94 -12.71 13.67
C PRO A 37 -1.24 -11.34 13.07
N ALA A 38 -2.32 -10.71 13.52
CA ALA A 38 -2.65 -9.34 13.12
C ALA A 38 -1.75 -8.32 13.84
N GLU A 39 -1.99 -7.02 13.60
CA GLU A 39 -1.28 -5.90 14.25
C GLU A 39 0.24 -5.89 13.98
N GLN A 40 0.67 -6.57 12.92
CA GLN A 40 2.05 -6.53 12.44
C GLN A 40 2.15 -5.63 11.20
N PRO A 41 3.02 -4.60 11.19
CA PRO A 41 3.21 -3.80 10.00
C PRO A 41 3.78 -4.64 8.83
N VAL A 42 3.26 -4.43 7.63
CA VAL A 42 3.77 -5.01 6.39
C VAL A 42 4.30 -3.88 5.51
N THR A 43 5.61 -3.85 5.30
CA THR A 43 6.25 -2.89 4.40
C THR A 43 6.14 -3.35 2.95
N THR A 44 5.74 -2.43 2.08
CA THR A 44 5.65 -2.63 0.64
C THR A 44 6.55 -1.62 -0.09
N PRO A 45 6.82 -1.82 -1.40
CA PRO A 45 7.54 -0.80 -2.19
C PRO A 45 6.88 0.58 -2.24
N ALA A 46 5.59 0.70 -1.90
CA ALA A 46 4.84 1.96 -1.93
C ALA A 46 4.60 2.57 -0.55
N GLY A 47 4.80 1.81 0.54
CA GLY A 47 4.49 2.27 1.89
C GLY A 47 4.37 1.11 2.89
N GLN A 48 3.31 1.14 3.69
CA GLN A 48 3.08 0.18 4.77
C GLN A 48 1.59 0.06 5.09
N TRP A 49 1.16 -1.12 5.52
CA TRP A 49 -0.19 -1.37 6.03
C TRP A 49 -0.16 -2.35 7.21
N GLY A 50 -1.30 -2.55 7.87
CA GLY A 50 -1.49 -3.63 8.83
C GLY A 50 -1.05 -3.35 10.27
N THR A 51 -0.84 -2.08 10.63
CA THR A 51 -0.55 -1.67 12.01
C THR A 51 -1.76 -1.74 12.94
N ALA A 52 -2.97 -1.64 12.40
CA ALA A 52 -4.23 -1.71 13.13
C ALA A 52 -5.12 -2.85 12.62
N VAL A 53 -6.04 -3.34 13.47
CA VAL A 53 -7.08 -4.32 13.10
C VAL A 53 -8.18 -3.67 12.27
N VAL A 54 -8.65 -2.50 12.70
CA VAL A 54 -9.63 -1.68 11.99
C VAL A 54 -8.89 -0.51 11.37
N ASP A 55 -8.89 -0.45 10.04
CA ASP A 55 -8.09 0.50 9.27
C ASP A 55 -9.00 1.44 8.46
N ILE A 56 -8.77 2.74 8.65
CA ILE A 56 -9.50 3.85 8.06
C ILE A 56 -8.60 4.58 7.07
N ASP A 57 -9.07 4.72 5.82
CA ASP A 57 -8.39 5.48 4.77
C ASP A 57 -9.18 6.73 4.33
N SER A 58 -8.68 7.43 3.32
CA SER A 58 -9.35 8.60 2.72
C SER A 58 -10.74 8.31 2.14
N GLU A 59 -11.12 7.06 1.90
CA GLU A 59 -12.43 6.67 1.37
C GLU A 59 -13.47 6.37 2.46
N TYR A 60 -13.11 6.46 3.75
CA TYR A 60 -13.96 6.14 4.90
C TYR A 60 -15.41 6.61 4.78
N ARG A 61 -15.65 7.91 4.56
CA ARG A 61 -17.01 8.45 4.45
C ARG A 61 -17.75 7.93 3.22
N ALA A 62 -17.05 7.85 2.09
CA ALA A 62 -17.66 7.43 0.82
C ALA A 62 -18.11 5.96 0.90
N GLU A 63 -17.29 5.09 1.51
CA GLU A 63 -17.66 3.68 1.70
C GLU A 63 -18.83 3.55 2.69
N LEU A 64 -18.84 4.30 3.80
CA LEU A 64 -19.96 4.29 4.74
C LEU A 64 -21.27 4.76 4.11
N ASP A 65 -21.24 5.81 3.29
CA ASP A 65 -22.40 6.28 2.53
C ASP A 65 -22.87 5.22 1.55
N GLN A 66 -21.95 4.54 0.85
CA GLN A 66 -22.29 3.44 -0.05
C GLN A 66 -22.95 2.27 0.70
N ARG A 67 -22.44 1.89 1.87
CA ARG A 67 -23.08 0.88 2.73
C ARG A 67 -24.50 1.27 3.11
N ALA A 68 -24.71 2.54 3.50
CA ALA A 68 -26.04 3.03 3.87
C ALA A 68 -27.02 2.94 2.69
N VAL A 69 -26.57 3.29 1.47
CA VAL A 69 -27.37 3.15 0.24
C VAL A 69 -27.69 1.68 -0.04
N THR A 70 -26.72 0.77 0.04
CA THR A 70 -26.92 -0.67 -0.19
C THR A 70 -27.92 -1.25 0.82
N LEU A 71 -27.78 -0.95 2.12
CA LEU A 71 -28.70 -1.43 3.16
C LEU A 71 -30.12 -0.87 3.00
N ALA A 72 -30.25 0.37 2.56
CA ALA A 72 -31.56 0.98 2.31
C ALA A 72 -32.27 0.33 1.11
N ALA A 73 -31.50 -0.03 0.06
CA ALA A 73 -32.03 -0.71 -1.11
C ALA A 73 -32.36 -2.19 -0.83
N ASP A 74 -31.53 -2.86 -0.03
CA ASP A 74 -31.65 -4.27 0.29
C ASP A 74 -31.32 -4.54 1.78
N PRO A 75 -32.33 -4.53 2.66
CA PRO A 75 -32.12 -4.82 4.08
C PRO A 75 -31.65 -6.25 4.36
N THR A 76 -31.73 -7.18 3.40
CA THR A 76 -31.31 -8.58 3.60
C THR A 76 -29.79 -8.75 3.70
N ARG A 77 -29.03 -7.70 3.40
CA ARG A 77 -27.58 -7.61 3.64
C ARG A 77 -27.20 -7.58 5.12
N HIS A 78 -28.18 -7.40 6.02
CA HIS A 78 -28.04 -7.52 7.47
C HIS A 78 -28.90 -8.66 8.01
N ALA A 79 -28.33 -9.44 8.92
CA ALA A 79 -29.06 -10.44 9.68
C ALA A 79 -28.40 -10.62 11.03
N VAL A 80 -29.20 -10.74 12.09
CA VAL A 80 -28.75 -11.16 13.41
C VAL A 80 -29.78 -12.15 13.94
N LEU A 81 -29.44 -13.44 13.96
CA LEU A 81 -30.33 -14.44 14.55
C LEU A 81 -30.49 -14.19 16.06
N PRO A 82 -31.64 -14.53 16.68
CA PRO A 82 -31.93 -14.13 18.07
C PRO A 82 -30.87 -14.54 19.10
N HIS A 83 -30.20 -15.68 18.93
CA HIS A 83 -29.15 -16.14 19.85
C HIS A 83 -27.82 -15.38 19.66
N MET A 84 -27.66 -14.63 18.57
CA MET A 84 -26.44 -13.87 18.25
C MET A 84 -26.48 -12.43 18.77
N VAL A 85 -27.58 -11.98 19.40
CA VAL A 85 -27.66 -10.63 19.99
C VAL A 85 -26.50 -10.33 20.96
N PRO A 86 -26.08 -11.25 21.86
CA PRO A 86 -24.88 -11.02 22.69
C PRO A 86 -23.60 -10.84 21.87
N ALA A 87 -23.42 -11.61 20.79
CA ALA A 87 -22.26 -11.49 19.92
C ALA A 87 -22.25 -10.16 19.12
N ALA A 88 -23.43 -9.63 18.75
CA ALA A 88 -23.53 -8.32 18.12
C ALA A 88 -23.08 -7.18 19.05
N TRP A 89 -23.47 -7.23 20.33
CA TRP A 89 -22.99 -6.30 21.35
C TRP A 89 -21.48 -6.40 21.57
N ASP A 90 -20.97 -7.62 21.69
CA ASP A 90 -19.55 -7.91 21.90
C ASP A 90 -18.69 -7.46 20.70
N ALA A 91 -19.16 -7.68 19.48
CA ALA A 91 -18.54 -7.20 18.24
C ALA A 91 -18.48 -5.66 18.21
N MET A 92 -19.61 -4.99 18.45
CA MET A 92 -19.65 -3.52 18.51
C MET A 92 -18.64 -2.98 19.53
N PHE A 93 -18.65 -3.54 20.73
CA PHE A 93 -17.79 -3.08 21.81
C PHE A 93 -16.31 -3.33 21.53
N THR A 94 -15.99 -4.48 20.92
CA THR A 94 -14.64 -4.81 20.47
C THR A 94 -14.16 -3.81 19.43
N LEU A 95 -14.96 -3.52 18.39
CA LEU A 95 -14.60 -2.57 17.34
C LEU A 95 -14.44 -1.13 17.84
N MET A 96 -15.29 -0.68 18.78
CA MET A 96 -15.10 0.63 19.41
C MET A 96 -13.77 0.72 20.16
N ARG A 97 -13.32 -0.36 20.80
CA ARG A 97 -12.00 -0.42 21.45
C ARG A 97 -10.87 -0.38 20.43
N GLU A 98 -10.98 -1.13 19.33
CA GLU A 98 -9.99 -1.10 18.24
C GLU A 98 -9.86 0.30 17.64
N LEU A 99 -10.99 0.97 17.40
CA LEU A 99 -11.02 2.34 16.89
C LEU A 99 -10.46 3.38 17.87
N ASP A 100 -10.79 3.31 19.17
CA ASP A 100 -10.20 4.17 20.22
C ASP A 100 -8.69 3.93 20.35
N ALA A 101 -8.22 2.69 20.18
CA ALA A 101 -6.80 2.37 20.22
C ALA A 101 -6.04 2.86 18.98
N ALA A 102 -6.60 2.70 17.79
CA ALA A 102 -5.97 3.10 16.52
C ALA A 102 -6.06 4.61 16.26
N TYR A 103 -7.15 5.26 16.68
CA TYR A 103 -7.44 6.66 16.39
C TYR A 103 -7.86 7.46 17.64
N PRO A 104 -7.07 7.47 18.74
CA PRO A 104 -7.48 8.00 20.06
C PRO A 104 -7.79 9.50 20.07
N GLU A 105 -7.25 10.26 19.12
CA GLU A 105 -7.53 11.70 18.99
C GLU A 105 -8.88 11.98 18.32
N GLN A 106 -9.41 11.02 17.55
CA GLN A 106 -10.61 11.20 16.72
C GLN A 106 -11.79 10.35 17.20
N MET A 107 -11.51 9.26 17.91
CA MET A 107 -12.52 8.33 18.40
C MET A 107 -12.20 7.92 19.84
N GLN A 108 -13.20 7.88 20.70
CA GLN A 108 -13.01 7.57 22.12
C GLN A 108 -14.17 6.75 22.68
N LEU A 109 -13.83 5.69 23.43
CA LEU A 109 -14.78 4.94 24.25
C LEU A 109 -14.49 5.18 25.73
N ARG A 110 -15.48 5.67 26.49
CA ARG A 110 -15.31 5.99 27.92
C ARG A 110 -16.44 5.38 28.74
N SER A 111 -16.09 4.75 29.86
CA SER A 111 -17.08 4.30 30.85
C SER A 111 -17.56 5.51 31.66
N THR A 112 -18.87 5.67 31.78
CA THR A 112 -19.54 6.68 32.63
C THR A 112 -20.22 6.05 33.85
N GLY A 113 -20.28 4.72 33.91
CA GLY A 113 -20.85 3.91 34.99
C GLY A 113 -20.59 2.42 34.75
N PRO A 114 -21.11 1.50 35.60
CA PRO A 114 -20.83 0.06 35.48
C PRO A 114 -21.16 -0.55 34.12
N ASP A 115 -22.31 -0.18 33.53
CA ASP A 115 -22.76 -0.63 32.21
C ASP A 115 -22.98 0.55 31.25
N GLU A 116 -22.64 1.77 31.66
CA GLU A 116 -22.92 3.00 30.92
C GLU A 116 -21.64 3.49 30.23
N TRP A 117 -21.79 3.82 28.95
CA TRP A 117 -20.69 4.16 28.07
C TRP A 117 -21.00 5.41 27.26
N LEU A 118 -19.95 6.16 26.96
CA LEU A 118 -19.92 7.24 26.00
C LEU A 118 -18.99 6.84 24.86
N TRP A 119 -19.54 6.73 23.66
CA TRP A 119 -18.80 6.58 22.42
C TRP A 119 -18.78 7.91 21.67
N ARG A 120 -17.59 8.31 21.22
CA ARG A 120 -17.39 9.49 20.38
C ARG A 120 -16.64 9.09 19.11
N ASN A 121 -17.13 9.56 17.97
CA ASN A 121 -16.45 9.49 16.68
C ASN A 121 -16.54 10.89 16.05
N ASP A 122 -15.48 11.67 16.23
CA ASP A 122 -15.40 13.07 15.80
C ASP A 122 -15.36 13.20 14.26
N ILE A 123 -14.89 12.17 13.55
CA ILE A 123 -14.96 12.14 12.08
C ILE A 123 -16.42 12.19 11.66
N LEU A 124 -17.28 11.36 12.22
CA LEU A 124 -18.70 11.30 11.84
C LEU A 124 -19.58 12.28 12.60
N GLY A 125 -19.04 12.99 13.59
CA GLY A 125 -19.80 13.89 14.47
C GLY A 125 -20.76 13.13 15.39
N ILE A 126 -20.39 11.91 15.79
CA ILE A 126 -21.21 11.03 16.64
C ILE A 126 -20.77 11.21 18.09
N GLU A 127 -21.74 11.47 18.96
CA GLU A 127 -21.63 11.35 20.42
C GLU A 127 -22.81 10.50 20.89
N GLN A 128 -22.53 9.30 21.38
CA GLN A 128 -23.56 8.32 21.77
C GLN A 128 -23.34 7.87 23.20
N HIS A 129 -24.31 8.19 24.06
CA HIS A 129 -24.46 7.57 25.36
C HIS A 129 -25.29 6.29 25.20
N PHE A 130 -24.78 5.16 25.71
CA PHE A 130 -25.50 3.90 25.65
C PHE A 130 -25.25 3.05 26.89
N ARG A 131 -26.15 2.08 27.11
CA ARG A 131 -26.01 1.05 28.13
C ARG A 131 -25.75 -0.29 27.46
N TYR A 132 -24.65 -0.95 27.81
CA TYR A 132 -24.30 -2.26 27.26
C TYR A 132 -25.41 -3.28 27.55
N GLY A 133 -25.86 -3.98 26.50
CA GLY A 133 -26.96 -4.96 26.58
C GLY A 133 -28.37 -4.38 26.52
N ASP A 134 -28.55 -3.05 26.50
CA ASP A 134 -29.85 -2.40 26.34
C ASP A 134 -29.97 -1.68 24.99
N ALA A 135 -30.55 -2.39 24.00
CA ALA A 135 -30.67 -1.89 22.63
C ALA A 135 -31.56 -0.66 22.49
N THR A 136 -32.38 -0.34 23.51
CA THR A 136 -33.22 0.87 23.48
C THR A 136 -32.41 2.16 23.66
N THR A 137 -31.14 2.03 24.05
CA THR A 137 -30.21 3.16 24.23
C THR A 137 -29.36 3.45 22.99
N LEU A 138 -29.51 2.66 21.92
CA LEU A 138 -28.86 2.88 20.63
C LEU A 138 -29.89 3.32 19.57
N PRO A 139 -29.47 4.08 18.55
CA PRO A 139 -30.35 4.46 17.45
C PRO A 139 -30.65 3.30 16.49
N ASP A 140 -29.87 2.22 16.54
CA ASP A 140 -30.05 1.01 15.73
C ASP A 140 -29.57 -0.24 16.48
N GLU A 141 -29.82 -1.41 15.90
CA GLU A 141 -29.28 -2.69 16.39
C GLU A 141 -27.73 -2.61 16.47
N PRO A 142 -27.08 -3.13 17.53
CA PRO A 142 -25.64 -2.97 17.78
C PRO A 142 -24.73 -3.22 16.58
N LEU A 143 -24.96 -4.31 15.83
CA LEU A 143 -24.13 -4.64 14.67
C LEU A 143 -24.35 -3.66 13.52
N ARG A 144 -25.60 -3.24 13.25
CA ARG A 144 -25.89 -2.15 12.30
C ARG A 144 -25.32 -0.80 12.73
N TYR A 145 -25.33 -0.52 14.02
CA TYR A 145 -24.83 0.73 14.56
C TYR A 145 -23.31 0.87 14.41
N ILE A 146 -22.54 -0.20 14.65
CA ILE A 146 -21.08 -0.15 14.49
C ILE A 146 -20.65 -0.27 13.04
N THR A 147 -21.38 -1.03 12.22
CA THR A 147 -21.06 -1.19 10.79
C THR A 147 -21.29 0.08 9.99
N SER A 148 -22.06 1.05 10.49
CA SER A 148 -22.12 2.40 9.91
C SER A 148 -20.91 3.27 10.25
N GLN A 149 -19.89 2.72 10.93
CA GLN A 149 -18.71 3.45 11.43
C GLN A 149 -17.37 2.73 11.18
N VAL A 150 -17.38 1.59 10.49
CA VAL A 150 -16.17 0.82 10.11
C VAL A 150 -16.23 0.54 8.62
N GLN A 151 -15.11 0.37 7.91
CA GLN A 151 -15.15 0.10 6.45
C GLN A 151 -15.38 -1.38 6.13
N GLU A 152 -15.15 -2.24 7.11
CA GLU A 152 -15.24 -3.69 7.03
C GLU A 152 -16.68 -4.17 6.89
N ASP A 153 -16.90 -5.15 6.03
CA ASP A 153 -18.04 -6.05 6.18
C ASP A 153 -17.78 -7.00 7.35
N ILE A 154 -18.84 -7.44 8.03
CA ILE A 154 -18.74 -8.23 9.26
C ILE A 154 -19.61 -9.47 9.16
N ALA A 155 -19.01 -10.63 9.43
CA ALA A 155 -19.74 -11.87 9.71
C ALA A 155 -19.37 -12.40 11.10
N LEU A 156 -20.37 -12.82 11.85
CA LEU A 156 -20.22 -13.42 13.18
C LEU A 156 -20.57 -14.90 13.11
N LEU A 157 -19.61 -15.72 13.52
CA LEU A 157 -19.73 -17.16 13.48
C LEU A 157 -20.00 -17.70 14.88
N ASP A 158 -21.13 -18.36 15.05
CA ASP A 158 -21.42 -19.15 16.24
C ASP A 158 -20.63 -20.46 16.21
N GLN A 159 -20.08 -20.85 17.35
CA GLN A 159 -19.37 -22.11 17.50
C GLN A 159 -20.21 -23.10 18.32
N ARG A 160 -20.90 -24.00 17.63
CA ARG A 160 -21.73 -25.05 18.24
C ARG A 160 -21.51 -26.40 17.58
N ASN A 161 -21.70 -27.47 18.33
CA ASN A 161 -21.61 -28.86 17.82
C ASN A 161 -20.32 -29.13 17.04
N ASP A 162 -19.19 -28.59 17.51
CA ASP A 162 -17.88 -28.74 16.89
C ASP A 162 -17.76 -28.16 15.46
N GLN A 163 -18.65 -27.23 15.10
CA GLN A 163 -18.70 -26.51 13.83
C GLN A 163 -18.81 -25.00 14.05
N LEU A 164 -18.56 -24.23 12.98
CA LEU A 164 -18.80 -22.79 12.91
C LEU A 164 -19.96 -22.50 11.96
N PHE A 165 -20.88 -21.62 12.34
CA PHE A 165 -22.04 -21.23 11.52
C PHE A 165 -22.14 -19.71 11.41
N VAL A 166 -22.35 -19.19 10.20
CA VAL A 166 -22.54 -17.76 9.99
C VAL A 166 -23.99 -17.40 10.37
N ASP A 167 -24.19 -16.84 11.55
CA ASP A 167 -25.53 -16.61 12.11
C ASP A 167 -25.86 -15.13 12.33
N ALA A 168 -24.88 -14.24 12.16
CA ALA A 168 -25.09 -12.80 12.17
C ALA A 168 -24.07 -12.08 11.29
N GLY A 169 -24.39 -10.88 10.83
CA GLY A 169 -23.51 -10.10 9.96
C GLY A 169 -24.17 -8.90 9.30
N VAL A 170 -23.33 -8.04 8.75
CA VAL A 170 -23.66 -6.97 7.80
C VAL A 170 -22.64 -7.07 6.68
N VAL A 171 -23.11 -7.41 5.48
CA VAL A 171 -22.26 -7.64 4.31
C VAL A 171 -22.83 -6.89 3.12
N THR A 172 -22.24 -5.74 2.81
CA THR A 172 -22.69 -4.86 1.72
C THR A 172 -21.75 -4.84 0.53
N PHE A 173 -20.50 -5.26 0.73
CA PHE A 173 -19.43 -5.19 -0.27
C PHE A 173 -19.00 -6.60 -0.68
N ALA A 174 -19.93 -7.54 -0.84
CA ALA A 174 -19.61 -8.92 -1.16
C ALA A 174 -18.90 -9.08 -2.52
N ALA A 175 -18.05 -10.10 -2.62
CA ALA A 175 -17.30 -10.46 -3.82
C ALA A 175 -17.91 -11.71 -4.51
N ASP A 176 -19.02 -11.54 -5.24
CA ASP A 176 -19.73 -12.62 -5.97
C ASP A 176 -20.28 -13.74 -5.05
N TRP A 177 -20.82 -13.35 -3.90
CA TRP A 177 -21.56 -14.23 -2.97
C TRP A 177 -22.73 -13.48 -2.31
N SER A 178 -23.63 -14.22 -1.67
CA SER A 178 -24.81 -13.68 -0.98
C SER A 178 -24.76 -14.01 0.50
N PHE A 179 -24.69 -12.97 1.34
CA PHE A 179 -24.78 -13.16 2.78
C PHE A 179 -26.15 -13.71 3.19
N GLY A 180 -27.23 -13.16 2.64
CA GLY A 180 -28.60 -13.62 2.96
C GLY A 180 -28.83 -15.10 2.64
N PHE A 181 -28.16 -15.63 1.62
CA PHE A 181 -28.16 -17.07 1.30
C PHE A 181 -27.38 -17.90 2.32
N ASP A 182 -26.24 -17.39 2.80
CA ASP A 182 -25.31 -18.10 3.68
C ASP A 182 -25.71 -18.09 5.17
N VAL A 183 -26.66 -17.24 5.59
CA VAL A 183 -27.12 -17.19 6.99
C VAL A 183 -27.63 -18.55 7.46
N GLY A 184 -27.07 -19.05 8.57
CA GLY A 184 -27.38 -20.34 9.18
C GLY A 184 -26.58 -21.51 8.61
N MET A 185 -25.78 -21.30 7.56
CA MET A 185 -24.92 -22.35 6.98
C MET A 185 -23.63 -22.53 7.79
N SER A 186 -23.14 -23.76 7.82
CA SER A 186 -21.84 -24.07 8.43
C SER A 186 -20.68 -23.65 7.53
N PHE A 187 -19.51 -23.44 8.15
CA PHE A 187 -18.26 -23.13 7.46
C PHE A 187 -17.96 -24.12 6.32
N LEU A 188 -18.23 -25.42 6.51
CA LEU A 188 -17.98 -26.44 5.49
C LEU A 188 -18.99 -26.41 4.33
N GLU A 189 -20.23 -25.98 4.59
CA GLU A 189 -21.26 -25.82 3.58
C GLU A 189 -20.98 -24.60 2.70
N ILE A 190 -20.70 -23.45 3.32
CA ILE A 190 -20.38 -22.19 2.62
C ILE A 190 -19.17 -22.38 1.70
N HIS A 191 -18.12 -23.07 2.18
CA HIS A 191 -16.90 -23.30 1.39
C HIS A 191 -17.00 -24.51 0.44
N GLY A 192 -18.18 -25.10 0.27
CA GLY A 192 -18.42 -26.20 -0.68
C GLY A 192 -18.03 -25.90 -2.14
N PRO A 193 -18.29 -24.70 -2.69
CA PRO A 193 -17.98 -24.34 -4.07
C PRO A 193 -16.50 -24.10 -4.37
N VAL A 194 -15.64 -23.92 -3.37
CA VAL A 194 -14.24 -23.50 -3.60
C VAL A 194 -13.43 -24.63 -4.26
N PRO A 195 -12.88 -24.42 -5.48
CA PRO A 195 -12.20 -25.49 -6.22
C PRO A 195 -10.87 -25.89 -5.57
N ARG A 196 -10.48 -27.15 -5.71
CA ARG A 196 -9.20 -27.75 -5.24
C ARG A 196 -9.01 -27.85 -3.71
N VAL A 197 -9.71 -27.04 -2.91
CA VAL A 197 -9.43 -26.89 -1.48
C VAL A 197 -9.84 -28.11 -0.63
N ARG A 198 -10.89 -28.84 -1.03
CA ARG A 198 -11.30 -30.09 -0.37
C ARG A 198 -10.25 -31.21 -0.48
N LYS A 199 -9.54 -31.28 -1.60
CA LYS A 199 -8.49 -32.30 -1.84
C LYS A 199 -7.21 -32.00 -1.06
N GLU A 200 -6.93 -30.72 -0.81
CA GLU A 200 -5.70 -30.23 -0.15
C GLU A 200 -5.85 -30.08 1.37
N GLY A 201 -7.07 -30.26 1.91
CA GLY A 201 -7.38 -30.19 3.34
C GLY A 201 -7.26 -28.80 3.96
N VAL A 202 -7.13 -27.75 3.14
CA VAL A 202 -6.94 -26.36 3.62
C VAL A 202 -8.19 -25.87 4.36
N ILE A 203 -9.41 -26.14 3.87
CA ILE A 203 -10.66 -25.78 4.57
C ILE A 203 -10.72 -26.45 5.95
N THR A 204 -10.44 -27.74 6.05
CA THR A 204 -10.49 -28.45 7.34
C THR A 204 -9.48 -27.91 8.34
N ARG A 205 -8.25 -27.58 7.89
CA ARG A 205 -7.25 -26.94 8.77
C ARG A 205 -7.67 -25.55 9.22
N ALA A 206 -8.24 -24.74 8.32
CA ALA A 206 -8.76 -23.42 8.65
C ALA A 206 -9.92 -23.52 9.66
N HIS A 207 -10.83 -24.48 9.47
CA HIS A 207 -11.93 -24.73 10.40
C HIS A 207 -11.44 -25.08 11.81
N GLU A 208 -10.48 -25.99 11.92
CA GLU A 208 -9.88 -26.38 13.21
C GLU A 208 -9.09 -25.24 13.87
N PHE A 209 -8.40 -24.42 13.06
CA PHE A 209 -7.70 -23.24 13.54
C PHE A 209 -8.69 -22.21 14.13
N LEU A 210 -9.74 -21.86 13.38
CA LEU A 210 -10.76 -20.90 13.82
C LEU A 210 -11.44 -21.31 15.12
N LYS A 211 -11.76 -22.61 15.27
CA LYS A 211 -12.36 -23.15 16.50
C LYS A 211 -11.47 -23.00 17.74
N ARG A 212 -10.17 -22.83 17.57
CA ARG A 212 -9.17 -22.71 18.65
C ARG A 212 -8.71 -21.28 18.90
N LEU A 213 -9.19 -20.30 18.13
CA LEU A 213 -8.87 -18.89 18.34
C LEU A 213 -9.17 -18.47 19.78
N GLN A 214 -8.21 -17.78 20.39
CA GLN A 214 -8.31 -17.22 21.74
C GLN A 214 -8.62 -15.73 21.67
N PRO A 215 -9.35 -15.17 22.64
CA PRO A 215 -9.53 -13.72 22.74
C PRO A 215 -8.20 -12.99 22.83
N HIS A 216 -8.15 -11.75 22.36
CA HIS A 216 -6.96 -10.88 22.36
C HIS A 216 -5.76 -11.42 21.55
N GLN A 217 -6.01 -12.36 20.65
CA GLN A 217 -5.02 -12.86 19.69
C GLN A 217 -5.62 -12.81 18.28
N PRO A 218 -5.84 -11.60 17.72
CA PRO A 218 -6.38 -11.47 16.38
C PRO A 218 -5.39 -12.03 15.36
N TYR A 219 -5.93 -12.74 14.37
CA TYR A 219 -5.19 -13.17 13.20
C TYR A 219 -5.76 -12.49 11.96
N ARG A 220 -4.98 -12.46 10.89
CA ARG A 220 -5.45 -11.98 9.60
C ARG A 220 -4.96 -12.83 8.44
N ARG A 221 -5.61 -12.64 7.31
CA ARG A 221 -5.19 -13.18 6.01
C ARG A 221 -5.59 -12.23 4.90
N THR A 222 -5.01 -12.43 3.71
CA THR A 222 -5.46 -11.74 2.51
C THR A 222 -6.24 -12.66 1.59
N ASN A 223 -7.27 -12.11 0.94
CA ASN A 223 -7.93 -12.67 -0.23
C ASN A 223 -7.90 -11.63 -1.36
N TRP A 224 -8.10 -12.06 -2.60
CA TRP A 224 -8.05 -11.12 -3.72
C TRP A 224 -8.90 -11.58 -4.90
N THR A 225 -9.32 -10.63 -5.73
CA THR A 225 -9.89 -10.86 -7.06
C THR A 225 -9.61 -9.65 -7.96
N LEU A 226 -10.11 -9.65 -9.20
CA LEU A 226 -10.25 -8.44 -10.00
C LEU A 226 -11.71 -8.00 -10.03
N THR A 227 -11.91 -6.69 -10.06
CA THR A 227 -13.24 -6.08 -10.15
C THR A 227 -13.21 -4.97 -11.20
N ILE A 228 -14.31 -4.80 -11.92
CA ILE A 228 -14.44 -3.74 -12.92
C ILE A 228 -15.10 -2.55 -12.24
N ASP A 229 -14.51 -1.38 -12.45
CA ASP A 229 -14.75 -0.12 -11.76
C ASP A 229 -14.50 -0.23 -10.24
N ARG A 230 -14.57 0.90 -9.52
CA ARG A 230 -14.45 0.95 -8.04
C ARG A 230 -15.75 0.45 -7.37
N ARG A 231 -16.30 -0.68 -7.83
CA ARG A 231 -17.57 -1.23 -7.35
C ARG A 231 -17.35 -2.14 -6.14
N LEU A 232 -17.75 -1.67 -4.96
CA LEU A 232 -17.68 -2.44 -3.72
C LEU A 232 -18.73 -3.55 -3.65
N ASP A 233 -19.99 -3.26 -3.99
CA ASP A 233 -21.07 -4.25 -4.05
C ASP A 233 -21.05 -4.99 -5.40
N VAL A 234 -20.42 -6.16 -5.42
CA VAL A 234 -20.49 -7.12 -6.54
C VAL A 234 -21.16 -8.41 -6.07
N SER A 235 -22.21 -8.27 -5.27
CA SER A 235 -22.98 -9.40 -4.77
C SER A 235 -23.87 -10.02 -5.85
N THR A 236 -24.31 -11.26 -5.60
CA THR A 236 -25.17 -11.99 -6.54
C THR A 236 -26.57 -11.37 -6.70
N GLU A 237 -27.05 -10.62 -5.70
CA GLU A 237 -28.34 -9.95 -5.67
C GLU A 237 -28.48 -8.93 -6.82
N ILE A 238 -27.38 -8.26 -7.17
CA ILE A 238 -27.33 -7.25 -8.23
C ILE A 238 -26.51 -7.68 -9.45
N TYR A 239 -26.33 -9.00 -9.64
CA TYR A 239 -25.56 -9.55 -10.77
C TYR A 239 -25.88 -8.93 -12.14
N PRO A 240 -27.16 -8.67 -12.52
CA PRO A 240 -27.46 -8.03 -13.80
C PRO A 240 -26.84 -6.64 -14.00
N GLU A 241 -26.46 -5.94 -12.92
CA GLU A 241 -25.91 -4.59 -12.96
C GLU A 241 -24.39 -4.53 -13.17
N TRP A 242 -23.67 -5.63 -12.88
CA TRP A 242 -22.21 -5.68 -12.94
C TRP A 242 -21.66 -6.88 -13.71
N GLY A 243 -22.41 -7.98 -13.80
CA GLY A 243 -22.01 -9.19 -14.53
C GLY A 243 -21.67 -8.96 -16.01
N PRO A 244 -22.47 -8.16 -16.77
CA PRO A 244 -22.17 -7.82 -18.16
C PRO A 244 -20.84 -7.08 -18.36
N ASP A 245 -20.33 -6.38 -17.34
CA ASP A 245 -19.07 -5.63 -17.45
C ASP A 245 -17.89 -6.54 -17.75
N ARG A 246 -17.91 -7.79 -17.29
CA ARG A 246 -16.88 -8.81 -17.54
C ARG A 246 -16.65 -9.08 -19.03
N GLU A 247 -17.66 -8.83 -19.88
CA GLU A 247 -17.54 -8.93 -21.33
C GLU A 247 -17.27 -7.57 -21.98
N SER A 248 -17.94 -6.50 -21.54
CA SER A 248 -17.81 -5.18 -22.15
C SER A 248 -16.40 -4.59 -21.95
N ILE A 249 -15.73 -4.90 -20.84
CA ILE A 249 -14.36 -4.44 -20.55
C ILE A 249 -13.34 -4.93 -21.58
N GLN A 250 -13.65 -5.99 -22.33
CA GLN A 250 -12.78 -6.47 -23.41
C GLN A 250 -12.79 -5.56 -24.64
N LEU A 251 -13.74 -4.63 -24.75
CA LEU A 251 -13.96 -3.80 -25.94
C LEU A 251 -13.42 -2.37 -25.81
N VAL A 252 -13.06 -1.95 -24.59
CA VAL A 252 -12.52 -0.61 -24.33
C VAL A 252 -11.06 -0.51 -24.77
N ASP A 253 -10.54 0.70 -24.95
CA ASP A 253 -9.11 0.92 -25.20
C ASP A 253 -8.23 0.65 -23.96
N ASP A 254 -6.92 0.63 -24.12
CA ASP A 254 -6.01 0.27 -23.02
C ASP A 254 -5.96 1.33 -21.91
N ALA A 255 -6.16 2.61 -22.23
CA ALA A 255 -6.19 3.66 -21.21
C ALA A 255 -7.43 3.51 -20.32
N GLU A 256 -8.59 3.24 -20.92
CA GLU A 256 -9.81 2.95 -20.18
C GLU A 256 -9.72 1.61 -19.43
N PHE A 257 -9.13 0.58 -20.02
CA PHE A 257 -8.95 -0.72 -19.37
C PHE A 257 -8.14 -0.59 -18.07
N GLY A 258 -7.01 0.13 -18.11
CA GLY A 258 -6.15 0.36 -16.95
C GLY A 258 -6.84 1.13 -15.81
N ARG A 259 -7.71 2.09 -16.15
CA ARG A 259 -8.53 2.85 -15.18
C ARG A 259 -9.63 2.02 -14.54
N ARG A 260 -10.28 1.17 -15.32
CA ARG A 260 -11.51 0.49 -14.90
C ARG A 260 -11.24 -0.83 -14.22
N VAL A 261 -10.22 -1.59 -14.61
CA VAL A 261 -9.92 -2.85 -13.92
C VAL A 261 -9.17 -2.56 -12.63
N HIS A 262 -9.68 -3.06 -11.51
CA HIS A 262 -9.10 -2.89 -10.18
C HIS A 262 -8.62 -4.23 -9.64
N LEU A 263 -7.45 -4.24 -9.01
CA LEU A 263 -7.08 -5.30 -8.09
C LEU A 263 -7.83 -5.06 -6.78
N ARG A 264 -8.73 -5.98 -6.45
CA ARG A 264 -9.52 -5.98 -5.23
C ARG A 264 -8.87 -6.92 -4.21
N VAL A 265 -8.53 -6.41 -3.05
CA VAL A 265 -7.91 -7.17 -1.95
C VAL A 265 -8.77 -7.07 -0.71
N GLU A 266 -8.99 -8.20 -0.07
CA GLU A 266 -9.63 -8.26 1.24
C GLU A 266 -8.57 -8.56 2.29
N VAL A 267 -8.39 -7.66 3.25
CA VAL A 267 -7.69 -7.97 4.50
C VAL A 267 -8.74 -8.47 5.46
N GLN A 268 -8.60 -9.73 5.85
CA GLN A 268 -9.61 -10.44 6.61
C GLN A 268 -9.10 -10.72 8.01
N HIS A 269 -9.73 -10.12 9.03
CA HIS A 269 -9.38 -10.36 10.43
C HIS A 269 -10.27 -11.44 11.05
N LEU A 270 -9.66 -12.29 11.88
CA LEU A 270 -10.27 -13.42 12.56
C LEU A 270 -10.07 -13.21 14.06
N ILE A 271 -11.16 -12.88 14.76
CA ILE A 271 -11.11 -12.42 16.15
C ILE A 271 -12.06 -13.26 16.98
N ARG A 272 -11.57 -13.88 18.06
CA ARG A 272 -12.46 -14.48 19.06
C ARG A 272 -13.00 -13.35 19.94
N LEU A 273 -14.31 -13.20 19.93
CA LEU A 273 -14.99 -12.22 20.77
C LEU A 273 -14.97 -12.68 22.25
N PRO A 274 -14.55 -11.81 23.19
CA PRO A 274 -14.25 -12.20 24.56
C PRO A 274 -15.46 -12.60 25.41
N ASP A 275 -16.62 -11.96 25.21
CA ASP A 275 -17.79 -12.16 26.09
C ASP A 275 -18.71 -13.28 25.57
N SER A 276 -18.96 -13.28 24.26
CA SER A 276 -19.85 -14.20 23.56
C SER A 276 -19.15 -15.50 23.14
N GLY A 277 -17.83 -15.47 22.97
CA GLY A 277 -17.07 -16.57 22.42
C GLY A 277 -17.33 -16.82 20.93
N ALA A 278 -18.08 -15.98 20.21
CA ALA A 278 -18.24 -16.08 18.76
C ALA A 278 -16.94 -15.71 18.02
N VAL A 279 -16.79 -16.13 16.77
CA VAL A 279 -15.70 -15.62 15.90
C VAL A 279 -16.23 -14.45 15.09
N MET A 280 -15.61 -13.28 15.22
CA MET A 280 -15.81 -12.16 14.33
C MET A 280 -14.86 -12.26 13.14
N PHE A 281 -15.44 -12.26 11.94
CA PHE A 281 -14.77 -12.22 10.66
C PHE A 281 -14.98 -10.84 10.05
N LEU A 282 -13.94 -10.02 10.06
CA LEU A 282 -13.93 -8.70 9.42
C LEU A 282 -13.37 -8.84 8.01
N ILE A 283 -13.97 -8.14 7.05
CA ILE A 283 -13.58 -8.17 5.64
C ILE A 283 -13.37 -6.72 5.19
N ARG A 284 -12.14 -6.22 5.30
CA ARG A 284 -11.77 -4.89 4.79
C ARG A 284 -11.43 -4.99 3.30
N THR A 285 -12.18 -4.32 2.44
CA THR A 285 -11.98 -4.34 0.99
C THR A 285 -11.19 -3.12 0.51
N TYR A 286 -10.00 -3.35 -0.04
CA TYR A 286 -9.18 -2.35 -0.73
C TYR A 286 -9.27 -2.56 -2.24
N MET A 287 -9.28 -1.48 -3.01
CA MET A 287 -9.29 -1.57 -4.48
C MET A 287 -8.31 -0.56 -5.08
N LEU A 288 -7.48 -1.02 -6.01
CA LEU A 288 -6.53 -0.16 -6.73
C LEU A 288 -6.66 -0.41 -8.24
N PRO A 289 -6.90 0.61 -9.07
CA PRO A 289 -6.94 0.43 -10.52
C PRO A 289 -5.58 -0.01 -11.06
N LEU A 290 -5.59 -0.80 -12.15
CA LEU A 290 -4.36 -1.33 -12.74
C LEU A 290 -3.40 -0.23 -13.17
N GLU A 291 -3.89 0.94 -13.58
CA GLU A 291 -3.04 2.09 -13.91
C GLU A 291 -2.21 2.58 -12.71
N GLN A 292 -2.78 2.62 -11.51
CA GLN A 292 -2.08 3.04 -10.30
C GLN A 292 -1.19 1.91 -9.80
N LEU A 293 -1.68 0.67 -9.84
CA LEU A 293 -0.88 -0.51 -9.51
C LEU A 293 0.38 -0.62 -10.40
N ALA A 294 0.26 -0.24 -11.67
CA ALA A 294 1.37 -0.27 -12.63
C ALA A 294 2.49 0.74 -12.32
N THR A 295 2.19 1.82 -11.57
CA THR A 295 3.20 2.80 -11.14
C THR A 295 4.24 2.20 -10.18
N VAL A 296 3.88 1.12 -9.48
CA VAL A 296 4.77 0.38 -8.58
C VAL A 296 5.32 -0.84 -9.33
N ASP A 297 6.50 -0.69 -9.95
CA ASP A 297 7.04 -1.69 -10.87
C ASP A 297 7.12 -3.14 -10.32
N PRO A 298 7.52 -3.39 -9.05
CA PRO A 298 7.45 -4.74 -8.48
C PRO A 298 6.02 -5.31 -8.43
N TRP A 299 5.01 -4.49 -8.14
CA TRP A 299 3.61 -4.92 -8.11
C TRP A 299 3.10 -5.25 -9.50
N ARG A 300 3.38 -4.36 -10.46
CA ARG A 300 3.03 -4.53 -11.87
C ARG A 300 3.53 -5.86 -12.42
N ARG A 301 4.84 -6.13 -12.27
CA ARG A 301 5.48 -7.35 -12.77
C ARG A 301 4.89 -8.59 -12.14
N ARG A 302 4.76 -8.60 -10.81
CA ARG A 302 4.24 -9.77 -10.08
C ARG A 302 2.77 -10.04 -10.39
N ALA A 303 1.94 -9.00 -10.46
CA ALA A 303 0.53 -9.14 -10.82
C ALA A 303 0.37 -9.70 -12.24
N ALA A 304 1.20 -9.26 -13.20
CA ALA A 304 1.19 -9.80 -14.56
C ALA A 304 1.46 -11.32 -14.60
N GLU A 305 2.48 -11.78 -13.89
CA GLU A 305 2.84 -13.20 -13.85
C GLU A 305 1.82 -14.04 -13.11
N VAL A 306 1.31 -13.56 -11.98
CA VAL A 306 0.25 -14.24 -11.23
C VAL A 306 -1.02 -14.41 -12.07
N LEU A 307 -1.45 -13.36 -12.78
CA LEU A 307 -2.65 -13.42 -13.62
C LEU A 307 -2.46 -14.35 -14.81
N ALA A 308 -1.29 -14.32 -15.46
CA ALA A 308 -0.99 -15.18 -16.60
C ALA A 308 -0.88 -16.67 -16.23
N GLU A 309 -0.37 -17.00 -15.05
CA GLU A 309 -0.16 -18.39 -14.60
C GLU A 309 -1.34 -18.96 -13.82
N LEU A 310 -2.31 -18.14 -13.42
CA LEU A 310 -3.42 -18.55 -12.56
C LEU A 310 -4.16 -19.75 -13.17
N PRO A 311 -4.38 -20.85 -12.42
CA PRO A 311 -5.14 -21.99 -12.93
C PRO A 311 -6.55 -21.58 -13.39
N GLU A 312 -7.03 -22.15 -14.50
CA GLU A 312 -8.31 -21.77 -15.12
C GLU A 312 -9.50 -21.87 -14.16
N ASP A 313 -9.61 -22.95 -13.39
CA ASP A 313 -10.70 -23.12 -12.40
C ASP A 313 -10.63 -22.13 -11.24
N MET A 314 -9.44 -21.65 -10.86
CA MET A 314 -9.31 -20.57 -9.89
C MET A 314 -9.71 -19.22 -10.48
N ALA A 315 -9.35 -18.97 -11.74
CA ALA A 315 -9.76 -17.75 -12.42
C ALA A 315 -11.26 -17.71 -12.71
N ASP A 316 -11.87 -18.87 -13.02
CA ASP A 316 -13.30 -19.03 -13.21
C ASP A 316 -14.04 -18.78 -11.89
N TYR A 317 -13.60 -19.43 -10.80
CA TYR A 317 -14.15 -19.20 -9.46
C TYR A 317 -14.03 -17.74 -9.00
N LYS A 318 -12.93 -17.05 -9.33
CA LYS A 318 -12.77 -15.62 -9.04
C LYS A 318 -13.58 -14.70 -9.97
N GLY A 319 -14.19 -15.25 -11.02
CA GLY A 319 -14.96 -14.48 -12.00
C GLY A 319 -14.11 -13.64 -12.96
N ILE A 320 -12.83 -13.95 -13.12
CA ILE A 320 -11.86 -13.17 -13.92
C ILE A 320 -11.42 -13.87 -15.20
N ILE A 321 -11.84 -15.14 -15.41
CA ILE A 321 -11.41 -15.97 -16.54
C ILE A 321 -11.58 -15.27 -17.90
N LYS A 322 -12.64 -14.46 -18.05
CA LYS A 322 -12.95 -13.75 -19.30
C LYS A 322 -11.92 -12.67 -19.66
N TYR A 323 -11.20 -12.10 -18.69
CA TYR A 323 -10.35 -10.92 -18.93
C TYR A 323 -8.99 -10.91 -18.23
N ARG A 324 -8.64 -11.95 -17.46
CA ARG A 324 -7.33 -12.07 -16.81
C ARG A 324 -6.16 -11.99 -17.79
N ASP A 325 -6.29 -12.60 -18.97
CA ASP A 325 -5.17 -12.69 -19.94
C ASP A 325 -4.91 -11.30 -20.54
N ARG A 326 -5.98 -10.53 -20.81
CA ARG A 326 -5.87 -9.12 -21.20
C ARG A 326 -5.26 -8.28 -20.07
N ALA A 327 -5.67 -8.50 -18.82
CA ALA A 327 -5.10 -7.80 -17.67
C ALA A 327 -3.60 -8.09 -17.48
N ALA A 328 -3.19 -9.35 -17.64
CA ALA A 328 -1.79 -9.74 -17.59
C ALA A 328 -0.97 -9.08 -18.72
N GLN A 329 -1.48 -9.11 -19.95
CA GLN A 329 -0.83 -8.47 -21.09
C GLN A 329 -0.74 -6.95 -20.90
N TRP A 330 -1.83 -6.32 -20.48
CA TRP A 330 -1.88 -4.90 -20.19
C TRP A 330 -0.82 -4.52 -19.14
N LEU A 331 -0.68 -5.26 -18.04
CA LEU A 331 0.34 -4.99 -17.02
C LEU A 331 1.78 -5.16 -17.54
N ARG A 332 2.02 -6.09 -18.47
CA ARG A 332 3.33 -6.23 -19.14
C ARG A 332 3.64 -5.02 -20.01
N ASP A 333 2.67 -4.56 -20.78
CA ASP A 333 2.79 -3.46 -21.73
C ASP A 333 2.78 -2.08 -21.05
N ALA A 334 2.05 -1.95 -19.94
CA ALA A 334 2.03 -0.79 -19.05
C ALA A 334 3.34 -0.59 -18.29
N ALA A 335 4.39 -1.33 -18.64
CA ALA A 335 5.73 -0.95 -18.23
C ALA A 335 5.91 0.55 -18.51
N PRO A 336 6.46 1.31 -17.56
CA PRO A 336 7.07 2.58 -17.94
C PRO A 336 7.96 2.23 -19.14
N THR A 337 7.89 3.04 -20.21
CA THR A 337 8.91 2.97 -21.26
C THR A 337 10.23 2.82 -20.51
N PRO A 338 10.97 1.70 -20.64
CA PRO A 338 12.25 1.58 -19.95
C PRO A 338 12.97 2.88 -20.25
N PRO A 339 13.50 3.61 -19.24
CA PRO A 339 14.09 4.93 -19.49
C PRO A 339 14.94 4.74 -20.73
N ALA A 340 14.60 5.50 -21.79
CA ALA A 340 15.21 5.33 -23.11
C ALA A 340 16.69 5.08 -22.85
N PRO A 341 17.27 3.96 -23.35
CA PRO A 341 18.56 3.47 -22.87
C PRO A 341 19.44 4.67 -22.69
N THR A 342 19.77 4.98 -21.43
CA THR A 342 20.44 6.24 -21.09
C THR A 342 21.56 6.38 -22.09
N GLY A 343 21.49 7.40 -22.95
CA GLY A 343 22.54 7.63 -23.92
C GLY A 343 23.87 7.51 -23.17
N PRO A 344 24.89 6.85 -23.74
CA PRO A 344 26.14 6.59 -23.01
C PRO A 344 26.63 7.88 -22.35
N GLY A 345 26.55 7.96 -21.01
CA GLY A 345 26.94 9.16 -20.25
C GLY A 345 25.99 9.65 -19.14
N LEU A 346 24.72 9.24 -19.06
CA LEU A 346 23.83 9.65 -17.96
C LEU A 346 24.06 8.83 -16.67
N PRO A 347 23.87 9.44 -15.47
CA PRO A 347 23.94 8.71 -14.21
C PRO A 347 22.76 7.73 -14.09
N VAL A 348 23.05 6.52 -13.63
CA VAL A 348 22.03 5.50 -13.33
C VAL A 348 21.96 5.32 -11.82
N TRP A 349 20.77 5.54 -11.27
CA TRP A 349 20.53 5.40 -9.84
C TRP A 349 19.84 4.05 -9.55
N PRO A 350 20.32 3.28 -8.57
CA PRO A 350 19.67 2.04 -8.19
C PRO A 350 18.30 2.33 -7.54
N ALA A 351 17.28 1.55 -7.89
CA ALA A 351 15.92 1.72 -7.39
C ALA A 351 15.79 1.45 -5.87
N THR A 352 16.73 0.70 -5.30
CA THR A 352 16.86 0.48 -3.86
C THR A 352 18.30 0.76 -3.43
N PRO A 353 18.54 1.09 -2.15
CA PRO A 353 19.89 1.28 -1.65
C PRO A 353 20.75 0.02 -1.87
N PRO A 354 21.92 0.13 -2.52
CA PRO A 354 22.81 -1.02 -2.69
C PRO A 354 23.28 -1.57 -1.34
N ALA A 355 23.52 -2.89 -1.29
CA ALA A 355 24.13 -3.52 -0.13
C ALA A 355 25.55 -2.99 0.10
N VAL A 356 25.96 -2.90 1.36
CA VAL A 356 27.33 -2.49 1.73
C VAL A 356 28.31 -3.56 1.24
N ASP A 357 29.34 -3.15 0.48
CA ASP A 357 30.46 -4.03 0.13
C ASP A 357 31.31 -4.32 1.37
N THR A 358 31.07 -5.48 1.98
CA THR A 358 31.73 -5.92 3.20
C THR A 358 33.19 -6.33 3.03
N THR A 359 33.73 -6.26 1.80
CA THR A 359 35.17 -6.47 1.56
C THR A 359 36.02 -5.24 1.89
N GLY A 360 35.40 -4.09 2.16
CA GLY A 360 36.07 -2.87 2.62
C GLY A 360 36.74 -3.03 3.99
N ALA A 361 37.89 -2.37 4.18
CA ALA A 361 38.59 -2.35 5.46
C ALA A 361 38.11 -1.21 6.39
N ALA A 362 37.51 -0.17 5.82
CA ALA A 362 36.90 0.96 6.51
C ALA A 362 35.74 1.51 5.67
N PHE A 363 34.89 2.35 6.28
CA PHE A 363 33.67 2.85 5.66
C PHE A 363 33.47 4.33 5.99
N LEU A 364 33.18 5.13 4.97
CA LEU A 364 32.72 6.50 5.10
C LEU A 364 31.29 6.58 4.56
N VAL A 365 30.32 6.78 5.45
CA VAL A 365 28.92 7.00 5.08
C VAL A 365 28.65 8.49 5.10
N VAL A 366 28.21 9.04 3.98
CA VAL A 366 27.88 10.47 3.82
C VAL A 366 26.38 10.60 3.59
N ALA A 367 25.70 11.25 4.53
CA ALA A 367 24.28 11.57 4.47
C ALA A 367 24.12 13.07 4.24
N VAL A 368 23.46 13.47 3.15
CA VAL A 368 23.28 14.90 2.82
C VAL A 368 21.80 15.26 2.75
N GLY A 369 21.41 16.31 3.46
CA GLY A 369 20.05 16.83 3.51
C GLY A 369 19.16 16.20 4.59
N ASP A 370 17.94 16.72 4.70
CA ASP A 370 16.98 16.46 5.79
C ASP A 370 15.90 15.42 5.45
N HIS A 371 15.93 14.83 4.24
CA HIS A 371 14.92 13.85 3.81
C HIS A 371 14.93 12.60 4.71
N ALA A 372 13.76 12.16 5.15
CA ALA A 372 13.62 11.04 6.09
C ALA A 372 14.27 9.74 5.57
N GLU A 373 14.19 9.50 4.26
CA GLU A 373 14.81 8.35 3.61
C GLU A 373 16.35 8.43 3.64
N THR A 374 16.95 9.61 3.50
CA THR A 374 18.41 9.80 3.65
C THR A 374 18.88 9.30 5.02
N ALA A 375 18.14 9.64 6.07
CA ALA A 375 18.42 9.20 7.42
C ALA A 375 18.19 7.68 7.60
N HIS A 376 17.17 7.11 6.95
CA HIS A 376 16.92 5.66 6.98
C HIS A 376 18.04 4.87 6.29
N VAL A 377 18.41 5.26 5.07
CA VAL A 377 19.44 4.60 4.26
C VAL A 377 20.80 4.66 4.94
N SER A 378 21.21 5.84 5.40
CA SER A 378 22.49 6.01 6.09
C SER A 378 22.57 5.17 7.37
N ARG A 379 21.50 5.10 8.18
CA ARG A 379 21.47 4.23 9.37
C ARG A 379 21.66 2.76 9.02
N ASN A 380 20.98 2.27 7.98
CA ASN A 380 21.11 0.88 7.55
C ASN A 380 22.53 0.56 7.05
N TRP A 381 23.13 1.47 6.29
CA TRP A 381 24.51 1.32 5.84
C TRP A 381 25.51 1.36 6.99
N VAL A 382 25.35 2.27 7.95
CA VAL A 382 26.21 2.33 9.15
C VAL A 382 26.11 1.01 9.91
N ALA A 383 24.91 0.51 10.18
CA ALA A 383 24.73 -0.76 10.89
C ALA A 383 25.38 -1.95 10.17
N ALA A 384 25.28 -2.01 8.84
CA ALA A 384 25.92 -3.06 8.04
C ALA A 384 27.45 -2.91 7.98
N ALA A 385 27.96 -1.68 7.91
CA ALA A 385 29.39 -1.38 7.84
C ALA A 385 30.11 -1.61 9.18
N GLU A 386 29.52 -1.17 10.30
CA GLU A 386 30.08 -1.38 11.65
C GLU A 386 30.20 -2.85 12.03
N ALA A 387 29.41 -3.73 11.40
CA ALA A 387 29.52 -5.18 11.60
C ALA A 387 30.82 -5.76 11.03
N VAL A 388 31.52 -5.05 10.13
CA VAL A 388 32.64 -5.59 9.35
C VAL A 388 33.91 -4.74 9.40
N GLY A 389 33.83 -3.43 9.69
CA GLY A 389 35.01 -2.56 9.76
C GLY A 389 34.76 -1.23 10.45
N ALA A 390 35.81 -0.42 10.53
CA ALA A 390 35.72 0.92 11.12
C ALA A 390 34.85 1.83 10.24
N THR A 391 33.85 2.48 10.85
CA THR A 391 32.85 3.27 10.12
C THR A 391 32.81 4.70 10.65
N ARG A 392 32.78 5.67 9.74
CA ARG A 392 32.51 7.08 10.03
C ARG A 392 31.24 7.49 9.32
N LEU A 393 30.31 8.08 10.07
CA LEU A 393 29.14 8.78 9.51
C LEU A 393 29.45 10.28 9.46
N LEU A 394 29.28 10.87 8.28
CA LEU A 394 29.30 12.31 8.06
C LEU A 394 27.89 12.74 7.66
N VAL A 395 27.31 13.66 8.42
CA VAL A 395 25.99 14.23 8.14
C VAL A 395 26.19 15.69 7.74
N LEU A 396 25.67 16.06 6.58
CA LEU A 396 25.78 17.39 5.98
C LEU A 396 24.38 17.92 5.68
N ASP A 397 24.18 19.23 5.77
CA ASP A 397 22.91 19.85 5.47
C ASP A 397 22.75 20.06 3.95
N THR A 398 23.80 20.51 3.27
CA THR A 398 23.79 20.79 1.82
C THR A 398 25.20 20.94 1.25
N LEU A 399 25.41 20.56 -0.02
CA LEU A 399 26.69 20.81 -0.70
C LEU A 399 26.75 22.13 -1.49
N THR A 400 25.83 23.05 -1.18
CA THR A 400 25.92 24.46 -1.60
C THR A 400 26.77 25.31 -0.65
N ASP A 401 26.95 24.85 0.59
CA ASP A 401 27.70 25.57 1.63
C ASP A 401 29.18 25.14 1.67
N GLU A 402 30.07 26.10 1.96
CA GLU A 402 31.52 25.87 1.96
C GLU A 402 31.98 25.04 3.17
N GLN A 403 31.31 25.16 4.32
CA GLN A 403 31.64 24.42 5.53
C GLN A 403 31.34 22.92 5.36
N ASP A 404 30.21 22.58 4.75
CA ASP A 404 29.85 21.19 4.47
C ASP A 404 30.77 20.57 3.42
N ARG A 405 31.16 21.35 2.39
CA ARG A 405 32.17 20.93 1.41
C ARG A 405 33.53 20.67 2.05
N ALA A 406 33.99 21.57 2.92
CA ALA A 406 35.24 21.40 3.65
C ALA A 406 35.20 20.15 4.55
N SER A 407 34.08 19.92 5.24
CA SER A 407 33.89 18.73 6.08
C SER A 407 33.93 17.43 5.28
N LEU A 408 33.40 17.43 4.04
CA LEU A 408 33.51 16.29 3.14
C LEU A 408 34.96 16.09 2.67
N HIS A 409 35.66 17.16 2.29
CA HIS A 409 37.08 17.07 1.92
C HIS A 409 37.94 16.51 3.06
N ASP A 410 37.80 17.03 4.29
CA ASP A 410 38.53 16.55 5.45
C ASP A 410 38.26 15.04 5.71
N ALA A 411 37.01 14.60 5.55
CA ALA A 411 36.66 13.19 5.73
C ALA A 411 37.24 12.28 4.64
N LEU A 412 37.39 12.78 3.41
CA LEU A 412 37.99 12.05 2.29
C LEU A 412 39.52 12.02 2.40
N ASP A 413 40.16 13.10 2.87
CA ASP A 413 41.60 13.17 3.08
C ASP A 413 42.06 12.22 4.21
N GLU A 414 41.19 11.98 5.19
CA GLU A 414 41.41 10.99 6.26
C GLU A 414 41.12 9.55 5.81
N ALA A 415 40.50 9.34 4.64
CA ALA A 415 40.16 8.01 4.15
C ALA A 415 41.42 7.24 3.73
N LEU A 416 41.54 6.00 4.19
CA LEU A 416 42.67 5.12 3.88
C LEU A 416 42.34 4.20 2.70
N THR A 417 43.38 3.62 2.08
CA THR A 417 43.20 2.60 1.03
C THR A 417 42.32 1.45 1.52
N GLY A 418 41.31 1.10 0.72
CA GLY A 418 40.32 0.07 1.07
C GLY A 418 39.09 0.62 1.81
N THR A 419 38.94 1.93 1.93
CA THR A 419 37.71 2.57 2.41
C THR A 419 36.60 2.43 1.36
N ARG A 420 35.39 2.09 1.79
CA ARG A 420 34.17 2.19 0.97
C ARG A 420 33.42 3.45 1.31
N ILE A 421 33.09 4.24 0.29
CA ILE A 421 32.44 5.54 0.44
C ILE A 421 30.99 5.38 -0.04
N LEU A 422 30.04 5.53 0.87
CA LEU A 422 28.61 5.37 0.62
C LEU A 422 27.90 6.72 0.78
N ILE A 423 27.26 7.20 -0.28
CA ILE A 423 26.68 8.55 -0.32
C ILE A 423 25.17 8.48 -0.54
N THR A 424 24.39 9.15 0.30
CA THR A 424 22.93 9.24 0.13
C THR A 424 22.43 10.68 0.31
N GLY A 425 21.43 11.06 -0.48
CA GLY A 425 20.85 12.41 -0.49
C GLY A 425 20.06 12.70 -1.76
N GLY A 426 19.72 13.97 -1.98
CA GLY A 426 19.11 14.44 -3.24
C GLY A 426 20.08 14.34 -4.43
N GLN A 427 19.55 14.34 -5.65
CA GLN A 427 20.36 14.20 -6.86
C GLN A 427 21.50 15.24 -6.95
N TYR A 428 21.22 16.52 -6.66
CA TYR A 428 22.26 17.55 -6.61
C TYR A 428 23.42 17.19 -5.69
N ASP A 429 23.09 16.85 -4.45
CA ASP A 429 24.06 16.62 -3.39
C ASP A 429 24.86 15.33 -3.64
N VAL A 430 24.19 14.25 -4.04
CA VAL A 430 24.87 12.97 -4.35
C VAL A 430 25.84 13.13 -5.52
N MET A 431 25.44 13.80 -6.59
CA MET A 431 26.31 14.02 -7.75
C MET A 431 27.52 14.89 -7.40
N THR A 432 27.31 15.93 -6.59
CA THR A 432 28.38 16.82 -6.11
C THR A 432 29.36 16.07 -5.22
N ALA A 433 28.87 15.29 -4.25
CA ALA A 433 29.71 14.47 -3.38
C ALA A 433 30.51 13.41 -4.15
N LEU A 434 29.90 12.76 -5.15
CA LEU A 434 30.59 11.78 -5.99
C LEU A 434 31.72 12.41 -6.82
N ALA A 435 31.53 13.64 -7.30
CA ALA A 435 32.60 14.37 -8.00
C ALA A 435 33.75 14.72 -7.06
N ILE A 436 33.44 15.24 -5.86
CA ILE A 436 34.43 15.56 -4.82
C ILE A 436 35.22 14.29 -4.42
N ALA A 437 34.54 13.16 -4.22
CA ALA A 437 35.20 11.90 -3.88
C ALA A 437 36.15 11.41 -4.98
N ARG A 438 35.75 11.54 -6.26
CA ARG A 438 36.61 11.20 -7.41
C ARG A 438 37.80 12.14 -7.54
N GLU A 439 37.62 13.42 -7.28
CA GLU A 439 38.70 14.41 -7.25
C GLU A 439 39.72 14.09 -6.14
N ALA A 440 39.25 13.61 -4.99
CA ALA A 440 40.08 13.07 -3.91
C ALA A 440 40.73 11.70 -4.21
N GLY A 441 40.44 11.11 -5.39
CA GLY A 441 41.08 9.88 -5.86
C GLY A 441 40.28 8.59 -5.69
N ALA A 442 39.03 8.66 -5.21
CA ALA A 442 38.18 7.48 -5.09
C ALA A 442 37.86 6.88 -6.47
N VAL A 443 38.02 5.56 -6.60
CA VAL A 443 37.69 4.85 -7.84
C VAL A 443 36.22 4.39 -7.84
N PRO A 444 35.59 4.16 -9.00
CA PRO A 444 34.19 3.72 -9.07
C PRO A 444 33.87 2.47 -8.23
N ALA A 445 34.83 1.55 -8.08
CA ALA A 445 34.66 0.34 -7.27
C ALA A 445 34.57 0.59 -5.75
N GLU A 446 34.98 1.78 -5.28
CA GLU A 446 34.93 2.16 -3.87
C GLU A 446 33.68 3.00 -3.54
N LEU A 447 32.95 3.44 -4.56
CA LEU A 447 31.82 4.36 -4.44
C LEU A 447 30.50 3.62 -4.56
N SER A 448 29.61 3.85 -3.60
CA SER A 448 28.21 3.45 -3.66
C SER A 448 27.32 4.65 -3.39
N SER A 449 26.18 4.73 -4.06
CA SER A 449 25.29 5.87 -3.88
C SER A 449 23.82 5.51 -4.01
N HIS A 450 22.97 6.26 -3.32
CA HIS A 450 21.53 6.18 -3.44
C HIS A 450 20.93 7.59 -3.45
N VAL A 451 20.01 7.85 -4.39
CA VAL A 451 19.40 9.17 -4.57
C VAL A 451 17.93 9.08 -4.17
N VAL A 452 17.53 9.90 -3.20
CA VAL A 452 16.16 9.89 -2.64
C VAL A 452 15.17 10.73 -3.45
N HIS A 453 15.64 11.67 -4.27
CA HIS A 453 14.79 12.46 -5.16
C HIS A 453 15.57 13.08 -6.33
N LEU A 454 14.89 13.38 -7.43
CA LEU A 454 15.44 13.97 -8.67
C LEU A 454 14.99 15.42 -8.93
N ARG A 455 14.55 16.15 -7.89
CA ARG A 455 13.96 17.50 -8.03
C ARG A 455 14.92 18.55 -8.59
N ASP A 456 16.21 18.39 -8.29
CA ASP A 456 17.26 19.35 -8.57
C ASP A 456 18.53 18.66 -9.07
N LEU A 457 19.33 19.41 -9.82
CA LEU A 457 20.57 18.88 -10.39
C LEU A 457 21.66 19.95 -10.44
N PRO A 458 22.94 19.53 -10.51
CA PRO A 458 24.07 20.42 -10.74
C PRO A 458 24.17 20.71 -12.24
N LEU A 459 23.87 21.95 -12.62
CA LEU A 459 23.89 22.42 -14.01
C LEU A 459 25.19 23.17 -14.28
N TYR A 460 25.99 22.69 -15.23
CA TYR A 460 27.15 23.41 -15.77
C TYR A 460 26.73 24.25 -16.97
N CYS A 461 26.81 25.57 -16.83
CA CYS A 461 26.48 26.50 -17.91
C CYS A 461 27.68 26.70 -18.84
N ALA A 462 27.55 26.31 -20.12
CA ALA A 462 28.59 26.48 -21.13
C ALA A 462 28.99 27.96 -21.39
N HIS A 463 28.13 28.92 -21.01
CA HIS A 463 28.35 30.35 -21.26
C HIS A 463 29.19 31.02 -20.17
N CYS A 464 28.85 30.81 -18.89
CA CYS A 464 29.62 31.38 -17.77
C CYS A 464 30.64 30.40 -17.17
N ARG A 465 30.63 29.14 -17.62
CA ARG A 465 31.56 28.07 -17.19
C ARG A 465 31.53 27.80 -15.70
N ASN A 466 30.35 27.96 -15.09
CA ASN A 466 30.14 27.70 -13.68
C ASN A 466 28.98 26.71 -13.48
N THR A 467 29.01 26.02 -12.35
CA THR A 467 28.02 25.01 -11.97
C THR A 467 27.08 25.57 -10.89
N PHE A 468 25.78 25.35 -11.05
CA PHE A 468 24.76 25.82 -10.10
C PHE A 468 23.80 24.70 -9.72
N ARG A 469 23.26 24.75 -8.50
CA ARG A 469 22.05 23.98 -8.15
C ARG A 469 20.87 24.62 -8.87
N VAL A 470 20.14 23.82 -9.64
CA VAL A 470 18.90 24.26 -10.28
C VAL A 470 17.82 23.20 -10.07
N GLU A 471 16.59 23.63 -9.87
CA GLU A 471 15.43 22.74 -9.98
C GLU A 471 15.18 22.42 -11.45
N GLY A 472 15.01 21.15 -11.78
CA GLY A 472 14.86 20.71 -13.15
C GLY A 472 15.34 19.30 -13.39
N ARG A 473 15.27 18.87 -14.66
CA ARG A 473 15.64 17.53 -15.12
C ARG A 473 16.45 17.60 -16.41
N ALA A 474 17.25 16.58 -16.67
CA ALA A 474 17.87 16.39 -18.00
C ALA A 474 16.78 16.36 -19.09
N GLY A 475 17.06 16.98 -20.23
CA GLY A 475 16.10 17.26 -21.30
C GLY A 475 15.15 18.43 -21.01
N GLY A 476 15.25 19.08 -19.84
CA GLY A 476 14.46 20.25 -19.47
C GLY A 476 15.14 21.57 -19.82
N THR A 477 14.54 22.67 -19.38
CA THR A 477 15.13 24.02 -19.45
C THR A 477 15.25 24.65 -18.06
N ALA A 478 16.24 25.53 -17.89
CA ALA A 478 16.44 26.29 -16.66
C ALA A 478 17.13 27.63 -16.95
N THR A 479 16.81 28.67 -16.18
CA THR A 479 17.52 29.94 -16.25
C THR A 479 18.80 29.85 -15.42
N CYS A 480 19.94 30.17 -16.02
CA CYS A 480 21.24 30.15 -15.35
C CYS A 480 21.33 31.22 -14.26
N PRO A 481 21.60 30.86 -12.99
CA PRO A 481 21.74 31.87 -11.91
C PRO A 481 22.91 32.84 -12.14
N GLY A 482 24.00 32.38 -12.78
CA GLY A 482 25.18 33.22 -13.03
C GLY A 482 25.05 34.21 -14.20
N CYS A 483 24.50 33.81 -15.35
CA CYS A 483 24.46 34.66 -16.55
C CYS A 483 23.05 35.02 -17.03
N ALA A 484 22.01 34.62 -16.29
CA ALA A 484 20.60 34.89 -16.55
C ALA A 484 20.08 34.43 -17.93
N ARG A 485 20.82 33.54 -18.62
CA ARG A 485 20.38 32.94 -19.88
C ARG A 485 19.46 31.77 -19.62
N ASP A 486 18.45 31.60 -20.46
CA ASP A 486 17.68 30.36 -20.52
C ASP A 486 18.50 29.29 -21.20
N LEU A 487 18.61 28.15 -20.53
CA LEU A 487 19.43 27.03 -20.95
C LEU A 487 18.59 25.79 -21.16
N GLU A 488 18.96 25.01 -22.15
CA GLU A 488 18.56 23.62 -22.30
C GLU A 488 19.54 22.74 -21.50
N ILE A 489 19.01 21.86 -20.66
CA ILE A 489 19.76 20.90 -19.86
C ILE A 489 19.91 19.64 -20.71
N HIS A 490 21.11 19.42 -21.25
CA HIS A 490 21.35 18.28 -22.12
C HIS A 490 21.33 16.96 -21.35
N GLU A 491 20.96 15.88 -22.03
CA GLU A 491 21.14 14.50 -21.55
C GLU A 491 22.62 14.07 -21.57
N HIS A 492 23.51 14.91 -21.07
CA HIS A 492 24.96 14.72 -21.06
C HIS A 492 25.51 15.12 -19.70
N HIS A 493 25.97 14.12 -18.95
CA HIS A 493 26.55 14.29 -17.62
C HIS A 493 28.05 14.02 -17.65
N SER A 494 28.81 14.82 -16.89
CA SER A 494 30.23 14.60 -16.62
C SER A 494 30.43 14.03 -15.22
N PRO A 495 30.85 12.76 -15.06
CA PRO A 495 31.14 12.17 -13.75
C PRO A 495 32.25 12.89 -12.99
N THR A 496 33.18 13.52 -13.70
CA THR A 496 34.30 14.28 -13.10
C THR A 496 33.82 15.61 -12.55
N MET A 497 32.96 16.34 -13.27
CA MET A 497 32.40 17.59 -12.77
C MET A 497 31.18 17.38 -11.87
N GLY A 498 30.60 16.18 -11.90
CA GLY A 498 29.35 15.85 -11.22
C GLY A 498 28.20 16.72 -11.69
N SER A 499 28.14 17.10 -12.98
CA SER A 499 27.20 18.09 -13.50
C SER A 499 26.64 17.73 -14.87
N PHE A 500 25.44 18.21 -15.17
CA PHE A 500 24.85 18.18 -16.51
C PHE A 500 25.31 19.36 -17.35
N LEU A 501 25.63 19.11 -18.62
CA LEU A 501 25.93 20.17 -19.58
C LEU A 501 24.66 20.95 -19.90
N ALA A 502 24.74 22.27 -19.87
CA ALA A 502 23.67 23.14 -20.34
C ALA A 502 24.20 24.22 -21.28
N SER A 503 23.46 24.47 -22.37
CA SER A 503 23.75 25.54 -23.34
C SER A 503 22.50 26.37 -23.57
N ALA A 504 22.60 27.47 -24.33
CA ALA A 504 21.45 28.34 -24.54
C ALA A 504 20.31 27.55 -25.16
N ALA A 505 19.11 27.66 -24.59
CA ALA A 505 17.90 27.09 -25.17
C ALA A 505 17.67 27.77 -26.52
N GLY A 506 17.46 26.98 -27.58
CA GLY A 506 17.23 27.51 -28.92
C GLY A 506 15.96 28.35 -28.98
N GLY A 507 16.13 29.67 -29.08
CA GLY A 507 15.09 30.67 -29.31
C GLY A 507 15.67 31.89 -30.02
N ASP A 508 15.48 31.91 -31.35
CA ASP A 508 15.60 32.96 -32.37
C ASP A 508 16.99 33.47 -32.85
N ALA A 509 17.38 32.97 -34.03
CA ALA A 509 17.83 33.77 -35.18
C ALA A 509 17.55 33.03 -36.50
#